data_AF-A0A540WH92-F1
#
_entry.id   AF-A0A540WH92-F1
#
_cell.length_a   1.000
_cell.length_b   1.000
_cell.length_c   1.000
_cell.angle_alpha   90.00
_cell.angle_beta   90.00
_cell.angle_gamma   90.00
#
_symmetry.space_group_name_H-M   'P 1'
#
loop_
_entity.id
_entity.type
_entity.pdbx_description
1 polymer ?
#
loop_
_entity_poly.entity_id
_entity_poly.type
_entity_poly.pdbx_seq_one_letter_code
_entity_poly.pdbx_strand_id
1 'polypeptide(L)' 'LGRPLHVALAAMLAQVAWHWRLIRHRTREGCFRAFTRNHWLGFTLFAGIAAGFALR' A
#
# COMPACT_ATOMS: atom_id res chain seq x y z
N LEU A 1 -2.02 -18.25 -3.87
CA LEU A 1 -1.75 -16.92 -3.30
C LEU A 1 -1.89 -16.89 -1.78
N GLY A 2 -2.97 -17.38 -1.16
CA GLY A 2 -3.00 -17.76 0.26
C GLY A 2 -2.53 -16.70 1.27
N ARG A 3 -1.84 -17.14 2.33
CA ARG A 3 -1.34 -16.30 3.44
C ARG A 3 -0.55 -15.04 3.00
N PRO A 4 0.42 -15.11 2.07
CA PRO A 4 1.20 -13.91 1.70
C PRO A 4 0.35 -12.83 1.02
N LEU A 5 -0.66 -13.19 0.24
CA LEU A 5 -1.59 -12.21 -0.32
C LEU A 5 -2.43 -11.54 0.78
N HIS A 6 -2.93 -12.30 1.77
CA HIS A 6 -3.69 -11.70 2.88
C HIS A 6 -2.85 -10.71 3.70
N VAL A 7 -1.58 -11.03 3.95
CA VAL A 7 -0.64 -10.12 4.62
C VAL A 7 -0.42 -8.85 3.78
N ALA A 8 -0.21 -9.00 2.46
CA ALA A 8 -0.05 -7.85 1.57
C ALA A 8 -1.30 -6.96 1.51
N LEU A 9 -2.49 -7.54 1.48
CA LEU A 9 -3.75 -6.80 1.52
C LEU A 9 -3.92 -6.03 2.84
N ALA A 10 -3.59 -6.65 3.98
CA ALA A 10 -3.62 -5.97 5.28
C ALA A 10 -2.63 -4.79 5.33
N ALA A 11 -1.40 -4.99 4.83
CA ALA A 11 -0.41 -3.93 4.71
C ALA A 11 -0.86 -2.79 3.79
N MET A 12 -1.49 -3.13 2.66
CA MET A 12 -2.05 -2.16 1.72
C MET A 12 -3.16 -1.32 2.37
N LEU A 13 -4.06 -1.93 3.15
CA LEU A 13 -5.08 -1.20 3.90
C LEU A 13 -4.48 -0.25 4.94
N ALA A 14 -3.41 -0.66 5.63
CA ALA A 14 -2.69 0.22 6.54
C ALA A 14 -2.05 1.41 5.80
N GLN A 15 -1.48 1.18 4.62
CA GLN A 15 -0.96 2.24 3.75
C GLN A 15 -2.08 3.21 3.32
N VAL A 16 -3.26 2.70 2.92
CA VAL A 16 -4.42 3.54 2.56
C VAL A 16 -4.87 4.40 3.75
N ALA A 17 -4.97 3.82 4.95
CA ALA A 17 -5.33 4.57 6.16
C ALA A 17 -4.30 5.67 6.48
N TRP A 18 -3.02 5.39 6.27
CA TRP A 18 -1.96 6.39 6.41
C TRP A 18 -2.07 7.51 5.36
N HIS A 19 -2.33 7.17 4.10
CA HIS A 19 -2.60 8.16 3.05
C HIS A 19 -3.78 9.06 3.39
N TRP A 20 -4.87 8.49 3.92
CA TRP A 20 -6.02 9.27 4.39
C TRP A 20 -5.59 10.31 5.43
N ARG A 21 -4.73 9.95 6.38
CA ARG A 21 -4.19 10.88 7.40
C ARG A 21 -3.36 12.01 6.78
N LEU A 22 -2.69 11.78 5.66
CA LEU A 22 -1.90 12.81 4.95
C LEU A 22 -2.78 13.76 4.13
N ILE A 23 -3.85 13.27 3.50
CA ILE A 23 -4.68 14.05 2.58
C ILE A 23 -5.89 14.73 3.24
N ARG A 24 -6.29 14.32 4.46
CA ARG A 24 -7.48 14.85 5.17
C ARG A 24 -7.46 16.37 5.37
N HIS A 25 -6.29 16.99 5.45
CA HIS A 25 -6.13 18.43 5.61
C HIS A 25 -5.97 19.20 4.28
N ARG A 26 -5.93 18.49 3.15
CA ARG A 26 -5.82 19.04 1.78
C ARG A 26 -4.70 20.08 1.59
N THR A 27 -3.60 19.96 2.35
CA THR A 27 -2.43 20.81 2.15
C THR A 27 -1.59 20.32 0.98
N ARG A 28 -0.93 21.23 0.26
CA ARG A 28 -0.07 20.90 -0.89
C ARG A 28 1.01 19.88 -0.52
N GLU A 29 1.66 20.08 0.62
CA GLU A 29 2.72 19.20 1.13
C GLU A 29 2.18 17.81 1.47
N GLY A 30 1.00 17.71 2.09
CA GLY A 30 0.36 16.45 2.42
C GLY A 30 -0.03 15.66 1.17
N CYS A 31 -0.67 16.33 0.20
CA CYS A 31 -1.06 15.72 -1.07
C CYS A 31 0.16 15.29 -1.91
N PHE A 32 1.23 16.09 -1.97
CA PHE A 32 2.45 15.72 -2.70
C PHE A 32 3.20 14.56 -2.04
N ARG A 33 3.24 14.52 -0.71
CA ARG A 33 3.79 13.39 0.04
C ARG A 33 2.98 12.11 -0.19
N ALA A 34 1.65 12.21 -0.18
CA ALA A 34 0.79 11.08 -0.53
C ALA A 34 1.03 10.63 -1.99
N PHE A 35 1.11 11.55 -2.94
CA PHE A 35 1.36 11.23 -4.36
C PHE A 35 2.68 10.49 -4.57
N THR A 36 3.78 11.03 -4.03
CA THR A 36 5.11 10.42 -4.17
C THR A 36 5.21 9.06 -3.49
N ARG A 37 4.39 8.77 -2.47
CA ARG A 37 4.37 7.48 -1.78
C ARG A 37 3.39 6.47 -2.39
N ASN A 38 2.51 6.89 -3.30
CA ASN A 38 1.46 6.05 -3.87
C ASN A 38 1.98 4.78 -4.57
N HIS A 39 3.19 4.82 -5.14
CA HIS A 39 3.79 3.65 -5.78
C HIS A 39 4.02 2.47 -4.80
N TRP A 40 4.19 2.74 -3.50
CA TRP A 40 4.36 1.70 -2.50
C TRP A 40 3.12 0.81 -2.35
N LEU A 41 1.91 1.32 -2.62
CA LEU A 41 0.69 0.51 -2.62
C LEU A 41 0.75 -0.58 -3.71
N GLY A 42 1.12 -0.18 -4.93
CA GLY A 42 1.29 -1.10 -6.05
C GLY A 42 2.39 -2.11 -5.79
N PHE A 43 3.52 -1.66 -5.23
CA PHE A 43 4.63 -2.55 -4.85
C PHE A 43 4.22 -3.59 -3.80
N THR A 44 3.50 -3.19 -2.73
CA THR A 44 3.02 -4.12 -1.69
C THR A 44 2.15 -5.22 -2.29
N LEU A 45 1.17 -4.85 -3.13
CA LEU A 45 0.29 -5.81 -3.77
C LEU A 45 1.07 -6.75 -4.71
N PHE A 46 1.95 -6.19 -5.54
CA PHE A 46 2.82 -6.97 -6.42
C PHE A 46 3.67 -7.97 -5.65
N ALA A 47 4.34 -7.54 -4.57
CA ALA A 47 5.16 -8.39 -3.73
C ALA A 47 4.34 -9.53 -3.11
N GLY A 48 3.11 -9.26 -2.65
CA GLY A 48 2.20 -10.28 -2.14
C GLY A 48 1.80 -11.32 -3.19
N ILE A 49 1.53 -10.87 -4.42
CA ILE A 49 1.24 -11.76 -5.55
C ILE A 49 2.46 -12.62 -5.89
N ALA A 50 3.63 -11.99 -6.08
CA ALA A 50 4.88 -12.68 -6.39
C ALA A 50 5.26 -13.71 -5.32
N ALA A 51 5.20 -13.33 -4.04
CA ALA A 51 5.41 -14.25 -2.92
C ALA A 51 4.38 -15.37 -2.89
N GLY A 52 3.12 -15.07 -3.21
CA GLY A 52 2.05 -16.06 -3.29
C GLY A 52 2.17 -17.05 -4.46
N PHE A 53 3.02 -16.77 -5.44
CA PHE A 53 3.45 -17.72 -6.47
C PHE A 53 4.76 -18.42 -6.10
N ALA A 54 5.71 -17.72 -5.47
CA ALA A 54 7.01 -18.28 -5.09
C ALA A 54 6.94 -19.26 -3.89
N LEU A 55 5.97 -19.07 -2.99
CA LEU A 55 5.74 -19.90 -1.81
C LEU A 55 4.61 -20.93 -2.00
N ARG A 56 4.11 -21.05 -3.23
CA ARG A 56 3.10 -22.04 -3.62
C ARG A 56 3.79 -23.34 -4.04
#